data_AF-A0A519XX46-F1
#
_entry.id   AF-A0A519XX46-F1
#
_cell.length_a   1.000
_cell.length_b   1.000
_cell.length_c   1.000
_cell.angle_alpha   90.00
_cell.angle_beta   90.00
_cell.angle_gamma   90.00
#
_symmetry.space_group_name_H-M   'P 1'
#
loop_
_entity.id
_entity.type
_entity.pdbx_description
1 polymer ?
#
loop_
_entity_poly.entity_id
_entity_poly.type
_entity_poly.pdbx_seq_one_letter_code
_entity_poly.pdbx_strand_id
1 'polypeptide(L)'
;GENLLDASDKIHQLVKDSESSLPKGLKITITGDSSNETRTTLNDLINTIIIGFLLVTLILMFFMGTTNALFVGLSVPLSMFLAFIMLPLFGFSLNMIVLFAFLLALGIVVDDAIVVIENTHRLLHEHPNLSTAKAAKFAAGEVFIPVLAGTLTTVAPFVPLMFWPGIVGSFMFYLPVTLILTLGASLIVAFVMNPVFAVSFMEREEHLDKVEKPQLTRNFLLGMGGLLLVAIGGYLSGSTFVGNLMITIIVLCFLDKYVFVYMIAGFQRSLLPRLQNGYARLVELAVGGTVWRQLAIVGGLLVLFVLSIVAVGARKPKVDFFPSGDPKFIYTYLRMPVGTRVEVTDSITRILENRVYKVIGRNNPDV
;
A
#
# COMPACT_ATOMS: atom_id res chain seq x y z
N GLY A 1 28.06 0.21 -2.63
CA GLY A 1 27.02 0.66 -1.71
C GLY A 1 26.77 -0.48 -0.75
N GLU A 2 27.24 -0.35 0.48
CA GLU A 2 27.00 -1.35 1.52
C GLU A 2 25.67 -1.07 2.24
N ASN A 3 25.12 -2.07 2.91
CA ASN A 3 23.84 -1.97 3.61
C ASN A 3 24.05 -1.26 4.97
N LEU A 4 23.40 -0.10 5.14
CA LEU A 4 23.47 0.71 6.37
C LEU A 4 23.07 -0.08 7.63
N LEU A 5 22.02 -0.91 7.53
CA LEU A 5 21.52 -1.68 8.67
C LEU A 5 22.53 -2.76 9.07
N ASP A 6 23.03 -3.51 8.10
CA ASP A 6 24.04 -4.57 8.34
C ASP A 6 25.35 -3.97 8.88
N ALA A 7 25.78 -2.82 8.37
CA ALA A 7 26.94 -2.11 8.89
C ALA A 7 26.75 -1.65 10.34
N SER A 8 25.58 -1.08 10.66
CA SER A 8 25.27 -0.66 12.03
C SER A 8 25.21 -1.85 12.99
N ASP A 9 24.53 -2.93 12.62
CA ASP A 9 24.42 -4.14 13.43
C ASP A 9 25.79 -4.74 13.75
N LYS A 10 26.69 -4.77 12.76
CA LYS A 10 28.09 -5.22 12.95
C LYS A 10 28.89 -4.30 13.87
N ILE A 11 28.69 -2.98 13.79
CA ILE A 11 29.34 -2.02 14.69
C ILE A 11 28.85 -2.21 16.13
N HIS A 12 27.54 -2.32 16.34
CA HIS A 12 26.94 -2.60 17.64
C HIS A 12 27.46 -3.91 18.24
N GLN A 13 27.56 -4.96 17.41
CA GLN A 13 28.11 -6.24 17.82
C GLN A 13 29.59 -6.14 18.20
N LEU A 14 30.42 -5.45 17.39
CA LEU A 14 31.83 -5.26 17.68
C LEU A 14 32.07 -4.47 18.97
N VAL A 15 31.27 -3.43 19.23
CA VAL A 15 31.32 -2.66 20.48
C VAL A 15 31.00 -3.57 21.66
N LYS A 16 29.93 -4.37 21.56
CA LYS A 16 29.50 -5.31 22.61
C LYS A 16 30.57 -6.38 22.90
N ASP A 17 31.18 -6.95 21.87
CA ASP A 17 32.23 -7.96 22.02
C ASP A 17 33.48 -7.36 22.68
N SER A 18 33.78 -6.09 22.36
CA SER A 18 34.91 -5.34 22.90
C SER A 18 34.70 -4.87 24.35
N GLU A 19 33.46 -4.80 24.86
CA GLU A 19 33.20 -4.37 26.25
C GLU A 19 33.98 -5.18 27.29
N SER A 20 34.22 -6.47 27.00
CA SER A 20 34.99 -7.37 27.87
C SER A 20 36.49 -7.05 27.95
N SER A 21 37.06 -6.44 26.91
CA SER A 21 38.48 -6.09 26.83
C SER A 21 38.77 -4.63 27.20
N LEU A 22 37.74 -3.83 27.48
CA LEU A 22 37.88 -2.40 27.75
C LEU A 22 38.06 -2.10 29.26
N PRO A 23 38.71 -0.98 29.62
CA PRO A 23 38.86 -0.57 31.01
C PRO A 23 37.50 -0.34 31.69
N LYS A 24 37.36 -0.74 32.96
CA LYS A 24 36.10 -0.68 33.73
C LYS A 24 35.46 0.71 33.88
N GLY A 25 36.15 1.78 33.51
CA GLY A 25 35.64 3.16 33.55
C GLY A 25 35.30 3.76 32.17
N LEU A 26 35.53 3.03 31.07
CA LEU A 26 35.25 3.52 29.73
C LEU A 26 33.79 3.21 29.36
N LYS A 27 33.00 4.25 29.09
CA LYS A 27 31.65 4.13 28.55
C LYS A 27 31.66 4.54 27.08
N ILE A 28 31.33 3.60 26.20
CA ILE A 28 31.14 3.89 24.77
C ILE A 28 29.70 4.38 24.58
N THR A 29 29.52 5.44 23.79
CA THR A 29 28.19 5.94 23.41
C THR A 29 28.21 6.18 21.91
N ILE A 30 27.32 5.48 21.20
CA ILE A 30 27.17 5.60 19.75
C ILE A 30 26.29 6.82 19.48
N THR A 31 26.75 7.72 18.63
CA THR A 31 26.04 8.95 18.25
C THR A 31 25.94 9.03 16.73
N GLY A 32 24.87 9.63 16.21
CA GLY A 32 24.67 9.78 14.75
C GLY A 32 24.24 8.50 14.02
N ASP A 33 23.66 7.52 14.72
CA ASP A 33 23.17 6.29 14.10
C ASP A 33 21.80 6.51 13.41
N SER A 34 21.82 6.55 12.07
CA SER A 34 20.63 6.69 11.22
C SER A 34 19.94 5.35 10.91
N SER A 35 20.51 4.21 11.34
CA SER A 35 19.93 2.88 11.10
C SER A 35 18.58 2.71 11.80
N ASN A 36 18.43 3.23 13.03
CA ASN A 36 17.18 3.20 13.77
C ASN A 36 16.06 3.93 13.03
N GLU A 37 16.33 5.15 12.55
CA GLU A 37 15.35 5.93 11.78
C GLU A 37 14.97 5.23 10.48
N THR A 38 15.98 4.70 9.77
CA THR A 38 15.75 3.94 8.54
C THR A 38 14.87 2.71 8.82
N ARG A 39 15.16 1.96 9.88
CA ARG A 39 14.42 0.76 10.27
C ARG A 39 12.98 1.08 10.67
N THR A 40 12.77 2.14 11.46
CA THR A 40 11.42 2.61 11.81
C THR A 40 10.64 3.00 10.57
N THR A 41 11.22 3.81 9.68
CA THR A 41 10.51 4.27 8.48
C THR A 41 10.20 3.12 7.51
N LEU A 42 11.11 2.14 7.37
CA LEU A 42 10.85 0.91 6.60
C LEU A 42 9.68 0.12 7.19
N ASN A 43 9.65 -0.07 8.52
CA ASN A 43 8.56 -0.77 9.19
C ASN A 43 7.22 -0.03 9.05
N ASP A 44 7.22 1.30 9.14
CA ASP A 44 6.03 2.13 8.96
C ASP A 44 5.47 2.02 7.55
N LEU A 45 6.33 2.01 6.52
CA LEU A 45 5.92 1.78 5.14
C LEU A 45 5.32 0.39 4.93
N ILE A 46 5.97 -0.66 5.46
CA ILE A 46 5.47 -2.03 5.37
C ILE A 46 4.10 -2.14 6.05
N ASN A 47 3.95 -1.58 7.26
CA ASN A 47 2.68 -1.54 7.98
C ASN A 47 1.60 -0.81 7.17
N THR A 48 1.95 0.32 6.54
CA THR A 48 1.01 1.08 5.72
C THR A 48 0.56 0.29 4.49
N ILE A 49 1.47 -0.44 3.83
CA ILE A 49 1.13 -1.34 2.72
C ILE A 49 0.16 -2.43 3.18
N ILE A 50 0.40 -3.05 4.35
CA ILE A 50 -0.48 -4.09 4.91
C ILE A 50 -1.86 -3.51 5.23
N ILE A 51 -1.94 -2.35 5.86
CA ILE A 51 -3.22 -1.68 6.18
C ILE A 51 -3.96 -1.32 4.88
N GLY A 52 -3.24 -0.76 3.89
CA GLY A 52 -3.80 -0.43 2.59
C GLY A 52 -4.35 -1.67 1.89
N PHE A 53 -3.59 -2.77 1.89
CA PHE A 53 -4.02 -4.06 1.35
C PHE A 53 -5.31 -4.55 2.01
N LEU A 54 -5.35 -4.59 3.35
CA LEU A 54 -6.55 -5.00 4.10
C LEU A 54 -7.75 -4.12 3.78
N LEU A 55 -7.55 -2.80 3.65
CA LEU A 55 -8.62 -1.86 3.33
C LEU A 55 -9.15 -2.08 1.91
N VAL A 56 -8.28 -2.30 0.93
CA VAL A 56 -8.68 -2.61 -0.46
C VAL A 56 -9.46 -3.91 -0.51
N THR A 57 -8.94 -5.00 0.09
CA THR A 57 -9.65 -6.29 0.15
C THR A 57 -11.00 -6.16 0.85
N LEU A 58 -11.09 -5.37 1.93
CA LEU A 58 -12.34 -5.11 2.63
C LEU A 58 -13.35 -4.41 1.73
N ILE A 59 -12.94 -3.40 0.95
CA ILE A 59 -13.84 -2.71 0.01
C ILE A 59 -14.31 -3.66 -1.08
N LEU A 60 -13.41 -4.46 -1.68
CA LEU A 60 -13.76 -5.42 -2.73
C LEU A 60 -14.77 -6.47 -2.30
N MET A 61 -14.71 -6.87 -1.03
CA MET A 61 -15.64 -7.83 -0.45
C MET A 61 -17.10 -7.36 -0.55
N PHE A 62 -17.36 -6.05 -0.47
CA PHE A 62 -18.72 -5.52 -0.64
C PHE A 62 -19.24 -5.60 -2.08
N PHE A 63 -18.36 -5.58 -3.08
CA PHE A 63 -18.75 -5.62 -4.49
C PHE A 63 -18.90 -7.06 -5.00
N MET A 64 -17.91 -7.92 -4.77
CA MET A 64 -17.80 -9.23 -5.40
C MET A 64 -17.95 -10.42 -4.42
N GLY A 65 -18.21 -10.15 -3.13
CA GLY A 65 -18.26 -11.16 -2.07
C GLY A 65 -16.88 -11.52 -1.51
N THR A 66 -16.86 -12.17 -0.33
CA THR A 66 -15.62 -12.43 0.43
C THR A 66 -14.62 -13.30 -0.30
N THR A 67 -15.08 -14.42 -0.86
CA THR A 67 -14.21 -15.39 -1.54
C THR A 67 -13.49 -14.75 -2.73
N ASN A 68 -14.24 -14.12 -3.62
CA ASN A 68 -13.68 -13.47 -4.81
C ASN A 68 -12.76 -12.30 -4.44
N ALA A 69 -13.15 -11.49 -3.45
CA ALA A 69 -12.34 -10.37 -2.99
C ALA A 69 -11.00 -10.78 -2.36
N LEU A 70 -10.96 -11.90 -1.62
CA LEU A 70 -9.73 -12.41 -1.04
C LEU A 70 -8.75 -12.86 -2.14
N PHE A 71 -9.24 -13.54 -3.18
CA PHE A 71 -8.39 -13.99 -4.29
C PHE A 71 -7.90 -12.84 -5.17
N VAL A 72 -8.76 -11.86 -5.47
CA VAL A 72 -8.36 -10.62 -6.12
C VAL A 72 -7.34 -9.86 -5.26
N GLY A 73 -7.55 -9.83 -3.95
CA GLY A 73 -6.61 -9.27 -2.99
C GLY A 73 -5.24 -9.96 -3.07
N LEU A 74 -5.20 -11.30 -3.06
CA LEU A 74 -3.95 -12.07 -3.14
C LEU A 74 -3.14 -11.80 -4.42
N SER A 75 -3.77 -11.33 -5.50
CA SER A 75 -3.08 -10.89 -6.71
C SER A 75 -2.12 -9.70 -6.45
N VAL A 76 -2.41 -8.86 -5.46
CA VAL A 76 -1.60 -7.68 -5.11
C VAL A 76 -0.21 -8.05 -4.58
N PRO A 77 -0.08 -8.81 -3.47
CA PRO A 77 1.22 -9.22 -2.98
C PRO A 77 1.94 -10.12 -4.00
N LEU A 78 1.22 -10.92 -4.80
CA LEU A 78 1.83 -11.72 -5.84
C LEU A 78 2.46 -10.88 -6.95
N SER A 79 1.78 -9.81 -7.38
CA SER A 79 2.29 -8.86 -8.38
C SER A 79 3.50 -8.08 -7.85
N MET A 80 3.43 -7.61 -6.60
CA MET A 80 4.56 -6.97 -5.93
C MET A 80 5.75 -7.93 -5.78
N PHE A 81 5.51 -9.19 -5.46
CA PHE A 81 6.55 -10.21 -5.34
C PHE A 81 7.23 -10.50 -6.69
N LEU A 82 6.46 -10.63 -7.77
CA LEU A 82 7.00 -10.77 -9.13
C LEU A 82 7.83 -9.56 -9.54
N ALA A 83 7.35 -8.35 -9.25
CA ALA A 83 8.10 -7.12 -9.50
C ALA A 83 9.38 -7.08 -8.66
N PHE A 84 9.31 -7.46 -7.38
CA PHE A 84 10.46 -7.53 -6.47
C PHE A 84 11.55 -8.48 -6.99
N ILE A 85 11.18 -9.64 -7.53
CA ILE A 85 12.12 -10.58 -8.17
C ILE A 85 12.82 -9.95 -9.39
N MET A 86 12.14 -9.05 -10.12
CA MET A 86 12.68 -8.39 -11.30
C MET A 86 13.58 -7.19 -10.97
N LEU A 87 13.45 -6.57 -9.79
CA LEU A 87 14.24 -5.38 -9.40
C LEU A 87 15.77 -5.56 -9.49
N PRO A 88 16.36 -6.69 -9.06
CA PRO A 88 17.80 -6.90 -9.18
C PRO A 88 18.33 -6.85 -10.62
N LEU A 89 17.49 -7.14 -11.63
CA LEU A 89 17.88 -7.02 -13.05
C LEU A 89 18.24 -5.59 -13.44
N PHE A 90 17.67 -4.60 -12.72
CA PHE A 90 17.95 -3.17 -12.90
C PHE A 90 18.96 -2.65 -11.88
N GLY A 91 19.58 -3.52 -11.07
CA GLY A 91 20.52 -3.15 -10.01
C GLY A 91 19.86 -2.47 -8.82
N PHE A 92 18.55 -2.64 -8.64
CA PHE A 92 17.81 -2.00 -7.55
C PHE A 92 17.82 -2.89 -6.31
N SER A 93 18.01 -2.26 -5.15
CA SER A 93 17.79 -2.88 -3.84
C SER A 93 16.44 -2.43 -3.27
N LEU A 94 15.99 -3.12 -2.22
CA LEU A 94 14.85 -2.66 -1.44
C LEU A 94 15.27 -1.40 -0.66
N ASN A 95 14.63 -0.29 -0.98
CA ASN A 95 14.85 1.00 -0.32
C ASN A 95 13.51 1.74 -0.12
N MET A 96 13.58 2.89 0.54
CA MET A 96 12.40 3.70 0.87
C MET A 96 11.55 4.09 -0.35
N ILE A 97 12.19 4.45 -1.47
CA ILE A 97 11.50 4.89 -2.68
C ILE A 97 10.82 3.71 -3.37
N VAL A 98 11.48 2.54 -3.39
CA VAL A 98 10.91 1.31 -3.95
C VAL A 98 9.67 0.88 -3.14
N LEU A 99 9.73 0.92 -1.81
CA LEU A 99 8.55 0.64 -0.96
C LEU A 99 7.45 1.68 -1.17
N PHE A 100 7.80 2.96 -1.31
CA PHE A 100 6.84 4.01 -1.62
C PHE A 100 6.17 3.79 -2.98
N ALA A 101 6.93 3.35 -3.98
CA ALA A 101 6.39 2.96 -5.28
C ALA A 101 5.41 1.78 -5.16
N PHE A 102 5.71 0.76 -4.36
CA PHE A 102 4.75 -0.33 -4.09
C PHE A 102 3.48 0.16 -3.38
N LEU A 103 3.61 1.08 -2.44
CA LEU A 103 2.46 1.70 -1.76
C LEU A 103 1.56 2.43 -2.78
N LEU A 104 2.15 3.23 -3.67
CA LEU A 104 1.40 3.89 -4.75
C LEU A 104 0.78 2.90 -5.74
N ALA A 105 1.51 1.83 -6.06
CA ALA A 105 1.04 0.78 -6.96
C ALA A 105 -0.14 0.00 -6.38
N LEU A 106 -0.24 -0.13 -5.06
CA LEU A 106 -1.22 -0.99 -4.39
C LEU A 106 -2.64 -0.77 -4.91
N GLY A 107 -3.08 0.49 -5.05
CA GLY A 107 -4.43 0.78 -5.54
C GLY A 107 -4.62 0.50 -7.03
N ILE A 108 -3.57 0.64 -7.83
CA ILE A 108 -3.61 0.55 -9.30
C ILE A 108 -3.50 -0.91 -9.76
N VAL A 109 -2.68 -1.70 -9.08
CA VAL A 109 -2.40 -3.12 -9.39
C VAL A 109 -3.65 -3.98 -9.28
N VAL A 110 -4.61 -3.59 -8.43
CA VAL A 110 -5.81 -4.39 -8.18
C VAL A 110 -6.81 -4.24 -9.33
N ASP A 111 -6.77 -3.14 -10.08
CA ASP A 111 -7.75 -2.81 -11.12
C ASP A 111 -7.82 -3.90 -12.22
N ASP A 112 -6.66 -4.36 -12.70
CA ASP A 112 -6.57 -5.41 -13.73
C ASP A 112 -7.26 -6.71 -13.24
N ALA A 113 -6.98 -7.09 -12.00
CA ALA A 113 -7.51 -8.28 -11.34
C ALA A 113 -9.03 -8.17 -11.14
N ILE A 114 -9.53 -7.00 -10.74
CA ILE A 114 -10.96 -6.72 -10.55
C ILE A 114 -11.70 -6.87 -11.87
N VAL A 115 -11.22 -6.24 -12.96
CA VAL A 115 -11.91 -6.25 -14.26
C VAL A 115 -12.08 -7.67 -14.79
N VAL A 116 -11.05 -8.52 -14.68
CA VAL A 116 -11.12 -9.92 -15.14
C VAL A 116 -12.10 -10.75 -14.30
N ILE A 117 -12.08 -10.59 -12.98
CA ILE A 117 -12.94 -11.35 -12.06
C ILE A 117 -14.40 -10.90 -12.13
N GLU A 118 -14.65 -9.59 -12.15
CA GLU A 118 -15.99 -9.03 -12.31
C GLU A 118 -16.60 -9.46 -13.65
N ASN A 119 -15.82 -9.41 -14.75
CA ASN A 119 -16.32 -9.87 -16.04
C ASN A 119 -16.59 -11.39 -16.04
N THR A 120 -15.76 -12.17 -15.35
CA THR A 120 -16.00 -13.62 -15.17
C THR A 120 -17.30 -13.87 -14.39
N HIS A 121 -17.53 -13.12 -13.31
CA HIS A 121 -18.74 -13.19 -12.50
C HIS A 121 -19.99 -12.80 -13.31
N ARG A 122 -19.91 -11.72 -14.10
CA ARG A 122 -20.95 -11.29 -15.04
C ARG A 122 -21.31 -12.37 -16.05
N LEU A 123 -20.33 -12.95 -16.74
CA LEU A 123 -20.58 -14.01 -17.74
C LEU A 123 -21.18 -15.27 -17.09
N LEU A 124 -20.77 -15.59 -15.86
CA LEU A 124 -21.31 -16.74 -15.13
C LEU A 124 -22.78 -16.53 -14.74
N HIS A 125 -23.17 -15.29 -14.44
CA HIS A 125 -24.55 -14.89 -14.13
C HIS A 125 -25.46 -14.81 -15.36
N GLU A 126 -24.98 -14.20 -16.45
CA GLU A 126 -25.75 -14.02 -17.69
C GLU A 126 -25.94 -15.34 -18.46
N HIS A 127 -25.03 -16.32 -18.28
CA HIS A 127 -25.04 -17.57 -19.03
C HIS A 127 -25.04 -18.82 -18.12
N PRO A 128 -26.23 -19.30 -17.73
CA PRO A 128 -26.40 -20.44 -16.82
C PRO A 128 -25.80 -21.77 -17.32
N ASN A 129 -25.50 -21.90 -18.61
CA ASN A 129 -24.96 -23.13 -19.20
C ASN A 129 -23.42 -23.14 -19.33
N LEU A 130 -22.74 -22.03 -19.02
CA LEU A 130 -21.27 -21.95 -19.11
C LEU A 130 -20.61 -22.49 -17.84
N SER A 131 -19.66 -23.41 -18.00
CA SER A 131 -18.78 -23.78 -16.88
C SER A 131 -17.88 -22.61 -16.49
N THR A 132 -17.47 -22.54 -15.21
CA THR A 132 -16.56 -21.50 -14.70
C THR A 132 -15.27 -21.40 -15.53
N ALA A 133 -14.72 -22.54 -15.95
CA ALA A 133 -13.57 -22.60 -16.85
C ALA A 133 -13.79 -21.92 -18.20
N LYS A 134 -14.96 -22.12 -18.81
CA LYS A 134 -15.29 -21.46 -20.09
C LYS A 134 -15.56 -19.98 -19.88
N ALA A 135 -16.30 -19.62 -18.83
CA ALA A 135 -16.58 -18.24 -18.48
C ALA A 135 -15.29 -17.44 -18.25
N ALA A 136 -14.35 -17.96 -17.44
CA ALA A 136 -13.07 -17.30 -17.18
C ALA A 136 -12.24 -17.12 -18.46
N LYS A 137 -12.22 -18.10 -19.36
CA LYS A 137 -11.52 -18.00 -20.65
C LYS A 137 -12.13 -16.92 -21.56
N PHE A 138 -13.46 -16.88 -21.67
CA PHE A 138 -14.13 -15.86 -22.49
C PHE A 138 -13.98 -14.47 -21.87
N ALA A 139 -14.15 -14.37 -20.55
CA ALA A 139 -14.03 -13.12 -19.84
C ALA A 139 -12.63 -12.51 -19.98
N ALA A 140 -11.58 -13.31 -19.78
CA ALA A 140 -10.19 -12.88 -19.97
C ALA A 140 -9.92 -12.42 -21.41
N GLY A 141 -10.47 -13.12 -22.41
CA GLY A 141 -10.34 -12.75 -23.81
C GLY A 141 -11.05 -11.44 -24.17
N GLU A 142 -12.24 -11.21 -23.62
CA GLU A 142 -13.06 -10.01 -23.87
C GLU A 142 -12.40 -8.73 -23.32
N VAL A 143 -11.82 -8.81 -22.11
CA VAL A 143 -11.25 -7.64 -21.43
C VAL A 143 -9.76 -7.42 -21.68
N PHE A 144 -9.08 -8.30 -22.40
CA PHE A 144 -7.63 -8.22 -22.60
C PHE A 144 -7.18 -6.88 -23.21
N ILE A 145 -7.81 -6.47 -24.32
CA ILE A 145 -7.44 -5.23 -25.02
C ILE A 145 -7.74 -3.98 -24.17
N PRO A 146 -8.93 -3.83 -23.57
CA PRO A 146 -9.21 -2.71 -22.66
C PRO A 146 -8.24 -2.61 -21.48
N VAL A 147 -7.95 -3.73 -20.82
CA VAL A 147 -7.06 -3.75 -19.65
C VAL A 147 -5.63 -3.41 -20.07
N LEU A 148 -5.09 -4.05 -21.12
CA LEU A 148 -3.76 -3.72 -21.65
C LEU A 148 -3.63 -2.24 -22.01
N ALA A 149 -4.63 -1.68 -22.71
CA ALA A 149 -4.64 -0.27 -23.08
C ALA A 149 -4.70 0.65 -21.83
N GLY A 150 -5.48 0.27 -20.81
CA GLY A 150 -5.53 0.93 -19.52
C GLY A 150 -4.17 0.94 -18.81
N THR A 151 -3.55 -0.23 -18.65
CA THR A 151 -2.23 -0.36 -18.02
C THR A 151 -1.16 0.45 -18.75
N LEU A 152 -1.14 0.42 -20.09
CA LEU A 152 -0.21 1.21 -20.90
C LEU A 152 -0.43 2.72 -20.73
N THR A 153 -1.69 3.15 -20.64
CA THR A 153 -2.03 4.56 -20.40
C THR A 153 -1.59 5.02 -19.02
N THR A 154 -1.71 4.16 -18.00
CA THR A 154 -1.20 4.43 -16.65
C THR A 154 0.33 4.48 -16.61
N VAL A 155 1.00 3.63 -17.38
CA VAL A 155 2.48 3.58 -17.47
C VAL A 155 3.04 4.79 -18.23
N ALA A 156 2.34 5.27 -19.26
CA ALA A 156 2.86 6.28 -20.19
C ALA A 156 3.40 7.56 -19.52
N PRO A 157 2.75 8.16 -18.49
CA PRO A 157 3.29 9.32 -17.77
C PRO A 157 4.59 9.06 -17.01
N PHE A 158 4.85 7.82 -16.59
CA PHE A 158 6.05 7.46 -15.83
C PHE A 158 7.27 7.22 -16.72
N VAL A 159 7.06 6.96 -18.02
CA VAL A 159 8.17 6.71 -18.96
C VAL A 159 9.07 7.95 -19.11
N PRO A 160 8.57 9.17 -19.36
CA PRO A 160 9.40 10.36 -19.40
C PRO A 160 10.15 10.64 -18.09
N LEU A 161 9.55 10.30 -16.95
CA LEU A 161 10.13 10.53 -15.63
C LEU A 161 11.44 9.74 -15.42
N MET A 162 11.60 8.60 -16.11
CA MET A 162 12.86 7.83 -16.10
C MET A 162 14.04 8.59 -16.70
N PHE A 163 13.77 9.53 -17.61
CA PHE A 163 14.80 10.29 -18.34
C PHE A 163 15.09 11.66 -17.70
N TRP A 164 14.60 11.90 -16.48
CA TRP A 164 14.82 13.15 -15.77
C TRP A 164 16.32 13.32 -15.44
N PRO A 165 16.99 14.42 -15.85
CA PRO A 165 18.42 14.62 -15.62
C PRO A 165 18.76 15.18 -14.24
N GLY A 166 19.99 14.93 -13.77
CA GLY A 166 20.54 15.48 -12.53
C GLY A 166 20.34 14.57 -11.31
N ILE A 167 20.82 15.03 -10.14
CA ILE A 167 20.85 14.25 -8.89
C ILE A 167 19.45 13.79 -8.49
N VAL A 168 18.46 14.69 -8.62
CA VAL A 168 17.06 14.39 -8.32
C VAL A 168 16.51 13.33 -9.26
N GLY A 169 16.87 13.38 -10.55
CA GLY A 169 16.47 12.37 -11.52
C GLY A 169 17.02 10.99 -11.20
N SER A 170 18.31 10.91 -10.82
CA SER A 170 18.91 9.65 -10.37
C SER A 170 18.26 9.08 -9.10
N PHE A 171 17.80 9.94 -8.19
CA PHE A 171 17.04 9.52 -7.01
C PHE A 171 15.59 9.12 -7.35
N MET A 172 14.93 9.86 -8.25
CA MET A 172 13.55 9.60 -8.63
C MET A 172 13.41 8.42 -9.59
N PHE A 173 14.49 8.00 -10.26
CA PHE A 173 14.50 6.87 -11.22
C PHE A 173 13.96 5.56 -10.65
N TYR A 174 14.15 5.31 -9.35
CA TYR A 174 13.64 4.12 -8.67
C TYR A 174 12.10 4.02 -8.71
N LEU A 175 11.40 5.15 -8.60
CA LEU A 175 9.94 5.20 -8.51
C LEU A 175 9.23 4.76 -9.81
N PRO A 176 9.45 5.40 -10.98
CA PRO A 176 8.75 5.03 -12.21
C PRO A 176 9.10 3.63 -12.66
N VAL A 177 10.37 3.20 -12.56
CA VAL A 177 10.77 1.84 -12.95
C VAL A 177 10.07 0.79 -12.09
N THR A 178 10.03 0.97 -10.77
CA THR A 178 9.33 0.04 -9.86
C THR A 178 7.84 -0.02 -10.17
N LEU A 179 7.20 1.14 -10.42
CA LEU A 179 5.79 1.18 -10.82
C LEU A 179 5.54 0.44 -12.13
N ILE A 180 6.35 0.67 -13.16
CA ILE A 180 6.22 0.01 -14.47
C ILE A 180 6.36 -1.50 -14.33
N LEU A 181 7.34 -1.98 -13.56
CA LEU A 181 7.52 -3.41 -13.30
C LEU A 181 6.34 -4.00 -12.52
N THR A 182 5.81 -3.26 -11.55
CA THR A 182 4.67 -3.74 -10.74
C THR A 182 3.38 -3.80 -11.54
N LEU A 183 3.11 -2.79 -12.37
CA LEU A 183 1.95 -2.78 -13.28
C LEU A 183 2.10 -3.80 -14.43
N GLY A 184 3.31 -4.02 -14.92
CA GLY A 184 3.58 -5.11 -15.86
C GLY A 184 3.35 -6.48 -15.22
N ALA A 185 3.79 -6.66 -13.98
CA ALA A 185 3.56 -7.88 -13.22
C ALA A 185 2.07 -8.09 -12.89
N SER A 186 1.32 -7.03 -12.58
CA SER A 186 -0.13 -7.11 -12.32
C SER A 186 -0.89 -7.62 -13.53
N LEU A 187 -0.54 -7.16 -14.72
CA LEU A 187 -1.12 -7.65 -15.97
C LEU A 187 -0.89 -9.16 -16.14
N ILE A 188 0.33 -9.65 -15.88
CA ILE A 188 0.65 -11.08 -15.95
C ILE A 188 -0.18 -11.87 -14.93
N VAL A 189 -0.24 -11.40 -13.69
CA VAL A 189 -1.01 -12.05 -12.62
C VAL A 189 -2.51 -12.08 -12.95
N ALA A 190 -3.07 -10.96 -13.43
CA ALA A 190 -4.48 -10.82 -13.76
C ALA A 190 -4.94 -11.73 -14.90
N PHE A 191 -4.08 -12.03 -15.88
CA PHE A 191 -4.46 -12.89 -17.02
C PHE A 191 -4.02 -14.35 -16.89
N VAL A 192 -3.05 -14.66 -16.02
CA VAL A 192 -2.55 -16.03 -15.82
C VAL A 192 -3.07 -16.64 -14.53
N MET A 193 -2.91 -15.95 -13.40
CA MET A 193 -3.23 -16.51 -12.08
C MET A 193 -4.70 -16.33 -11.70
N ASN A 194 -5.27 -15.14 -11.95
CA ASN A 194 -6.64 -14.86 -11.54
C ASN A 194 -7.68 -15.75 -12.22
N PRO A 195 -7.60 -16.07 -13.52
CA PRO A 195 -8.53 -17.02 -14.13
C PRO A 195 -8.42 -18.41 -13.50
N VAL A 196 -7.21 -18.84 -13.10
CA VAL A 196 -7.03 -20.11 -12.38
C VAL A 196 -7.73 -20.08 -11.03
N PHE A 197 -7.55 -19.01 -10.25
CA PHE A 197 -8.26 -18.83 -8.98
C PHE A 197 -9.78 -18.78 -9.17
N ALA A 198 -10.27 -18.08 -10.20
CA ALA A 198 -11.69 -18.03 -10.51
C ALA A 198 -12.24 -19.43 -10.80
N VAL A 199 -11.57 -20.24 -11.62
CA VAL A 199 -12.05 -21.58 -11.97
C VAL A 199 -12.08 -22.52 -10.77
N SER A 200 -11.10 -22.41 -9.88
CA SER A 200 -10.99 -23.28 -8.71
C SER A 200 -11.92 -22.89 -7.55
N PHE A 201 -12.24 -21.61 -7.39
CA PHE A 201 -12.89 -21.11 -6.17
C PHE A 201 -14.12 -20.22 -6.39
N MET A 202 -14.37 -19.75 -7.61
CA MET A 202 -15.59 -18.99 -7.88
C MET A 202 -16.76 -19.97 -7.92
N GLU A 203 -17.57 -19.93 -6.86
CA GLU A 203 -18.83 -20.65 -6.81
C GLU A 203 -19.88 -19.91 -7.64
N ARG A 204 -20.76 -20.67 -8.29
CA ARG A 204 -21.91 -20.09 -8.97
C ARG A 204 -22.90 -19.66 -7.89
N GLU A 205 -23.19 -18.37 -7.81
CA GLU A 205 -24.23 -17.82 -6.92
C GLU A 205 -25.61 -18.23 -7.44
N GLU A 206 -25.98 -19.50 -7.31
CA GLU A 206 -27.35 -19.95 -7.49
C GLU A 206 -28.18 -19.40 -6.32
N HIS A 207 -28.99 -18.39 -6.63
CA HIS A 207 -30.04 -17.81 -5.79
C HIS A 207 -29.59 -16.84 -4.70
N LEU A 208 -29.36 -15.59 -5.11
CA LEU A 208 -29.37 -14.38 -4.25
C LEU A 208 -30.65 -14.16 -3.43
N ASP A 209 -31.63 -15.07 -3.42
CA ASP A 209 -32.90 -14.91 -2.73
C ASP A 209 -32.93 -15.49 -1.31
N LYS A 210 -32.00 -16.38 -0.93
CA LYS A 210 -31.96 -16.94 0.42
C LYS A 210 -30.54 -16.89 0.99
N VAL A 211 -30.28 -15.83 1.77
CA VAL A 211 -29.22 -15.90 2.79
C VAL A 211 -29.70 -16.93 3.81
N GLU A 212 -29.35 -18.20 3.59
CA GLU A 212 -29.62 -19.24 4.58
C GLU A 212 -28.93 -18.86 5.89
N LYS A 213 -29.65 -19.00 7.01
CA LYS A 213 -29.07 -18.70 8.33
C LYS A 213 -27.79 -19.50 8.50
N PRO A 214 -26.70 -18.91 9.02
CA PRO A 214 -25.42 -19.59 9.11
C PRO A 214 -25.55 -20.82 10.00
N GLN A 215 -25.62 -22.00 9.37
CA GLN A 215 -25.59 -23.26 10.10
C GLN A 215 -24.13 -23.56 10.46
N LEU A 216 -23.90 -23.92 11.72
CA LEU A 216 -22.60 -24.40 12.19
C LEU A 216 -22.39 -25.83 11.66
N THR A 217 -21.94 -25.92 10.41
CA THR A 217 -21.60 -27.21 9.80
C THR A 217 -20.47 -27.87 10.57
N ARG A 218 -20.54 -29.19 10.77
CA ARG A 218 -19.50 -29.96 11.50
C ARG A 218 -18.09 -29.72 10.96
N ASN A 219 -17.96 -29.54 9.65
CA ASN A 219 -16.68 -29.28 8.99
C ASN A 219 -16.08 -27.91 9.33
N PHE A 220 -16.94 -26.89 9.55
CA PHE A 220 -16.50 -25.55 9.96
C PHE A 220 -15.98 -25.57 11.40
N LEU A 221 -16.70 -26.23 12.30
CA LEU A 221 -16.26 -26.45 13.69
C LEU A 221 -14.97 -27.27 13.77
N LEU A 222 -14.83 -28.32 12.96
CA LEU A 222 -13.59 -29.11 12.86
C LEU A 222 -12.42 -28.29 12.33
N GLY A 223 -12.64 -27.47 11.29
CA GLY A 223 -11.62 -26.58 10.73
C GLY A 223 -11.16 -25.53 11.75
N MET A 224 -12.09 -24.89 12.45
CA MET A 224 -11.77 -23.98 13.54
C MET A 224 -11.08 -24.68 14.71
N GLY A 225 -11.52 -25.89 15.08
CA GLY A 225 -10.88 -26.68 16.12
C GLY A 225 -9.42 -27.01 15.77
N GLY A 226 -9.15 -27.34 14.51
CA GLY A 226 -7.79 -27.50 13.98
C GLY A 226 -6.95 -26.23 14.08
N LEU A 227 -7.50 -25.07 13.67
CA LEU A 227 -6.81 -23.78 13.79
C LEU A 227 -6.54 -23.39 15.25
N LEU A 228 -7.45 -23.72 16.16
CA LEU A 228 -7.32 -23.44 17.59
C LEU A 228 -6.22 -24.32 18.22
N LEU A 229 -6.12 -25.58 17.81
CA LEU A 229 -5.01 -26.47 18.20
C LEU A 229 -3.66 -25.94 17.71
N VAL A 230 -3.58 -25.45 16.47
CA VAL A 230 -2.36 -24.81 15.94
C VAL A 230 -2.04 -23.52 16.70
N ALA A 231 -3.04 -22.72 17.06
CA ALA A 231 -2.85 -21.52 17.88
C ALA A 231 -2.26 -21.88 19.24
N ILE A 232 -2.83 -22.87 19.93
CA ILE A 232 -2.35 -23.36 21.22
C ILE A 232 -0.92 -23.91 21.09
N GLY A 233 -0.65 -24.70 20.05
CA GLY A 233 0.69 -25.20 19.72
C GLY A 233 1.71 -24.08 19.49
N GLY A 234 1.30 -23.00 18.81
CA GLY A 234 2.13 -21.80 18.60
C GLY A 234 2.50 -21.10 19.90
N TYR A 235 1.54 -20.91 20.82
CA TYR A 235 1.81 -20.36 22.14
C TYR A 235 2.71 -21.27 22.99
N LEU A 236 2.48 -22.59 22.94
CA LEU A 236 3.32 -23.58 23.63
C LEU A 236 4.75 -23.63 23.07
N SER A 237 4.91 -23.41 21.76
CA SER A 237 6.20 -23.31 21.06
C SER A 237 6.94 -21.98 21.32
N GLY A 238 6.36 -21.05 22.07
CA GLY A 238 6.92 -19.71 22.29
C GLY A 238 6.79 -18.75 21.09
N SER A 239 6.11 -19.16 20.01
CA SER A 239 5.87 -18.31 18.84
C SER A 239 4.56 -17.55 19.00
N THR A 240 4.63 -16.40 19.68
CA THR A 240 3.50 -15.49 19.89
C THR A 240 2.89 -15.00 18.57
N PHE A 241 3.70 -14.86 17.52
CA PHE A 241 3.23 -14.47 16.19
C PHE A 241 2.25 -15.48 15.60
N VAL A 242 2.61 -16.77 15.58
CA VAL A 242 1.76 -17.82 15.01
C VAL A 242 0.47 -17.98 15.81
N GLY A 243 0.55 -17.91 17.14
CA GLY A 243 -0.63 -17.93 18.01
C GLY A 243 -1.60 -16.79 17.73
N ASN A 244 -1.10 -15.55 17.67
CA ASN A 244 -1.92 -14.36 17.39
C ASN A 244 -2.53 -14.40 15.99
N LEU A 245 -1.76 -14.82 14.97
CA LEU A 245 -2.22 -14.92 13.59
C LEU A 245 -3.40 -15.91 13.47
N MET A 246 -3.29 -17.09 14.08
CA MET A 246 -4.35 -18.11 14.02
C MET A 246 -5.63 -17.66 14.72
N ILE A 247 -5.53 -17.00 15.88
CA ILE A 247 -6.70 -16.40 16.55
C ILE A 247 -7.33 -15.33 15.67
N THR A 248 -6.52 -14.48 15.03
CA THR A 248 -7.02 -13.43 14.13
C THR A 248 -7.78 -14.04 12.95
N ILE A 249 -7.27 -15.11 12.34
CA ILE A 249 -7.96 -15.83 11.26
C ILE A 249 -9.30 -16.40 11.76
N ILE A 250 -9.34 -17.02 12.95
CA ILE A 250 -10.59 -17.52 13.54
C ILE A 250 -11.61 -16.38 13.69
N VAL A 251 -11.19 -15.24 14.26
CA VAL A 251 -12.05 -14.07 14.43
C VAL A 251 -12.57 -13.56 13.08
N LEU A 252 -11.70 -13.48 12.06
CA LEU A 252 -12.09 -13.06 10.71
C LEU A 252 -13.09 -14.03 10.07
N CYS A 253 -12.91 -15.34 10.21
CA CYS A 253 -13.87 -16.33 9.70
C CYS A 253 -15.25 -16.21 10.38
N PHE A 254 -15.28 -15.94 11.69
CA PHE A 254 -16.52 -15.66 12.38
C PHE A 254 -17.16 -14.34 11.92
N LEU A 255 -16.35 -13.29 11.81
CA LEU A 255 -16.81 -11.99 11.36
C LEU A 255 -17.40 -12.07 9.94
N ASP A 256 -16.77 -12.84 9.06
CA ASP A 256 -17.28 -13.11 7.73
C ASP A 256 -18.65 -13.78 7.76
N LYS A 257 -18.73 -14.94 8.43
CA LYS A 257 -19.93 -15.77 8.48
C LYS A 257 -21.14 -15.09 9.13
N TYR A 258 -20.92 -14.23 10.13
CA TYR A 258 -22.00 -13.63 10.93
C TYR A 258 -22.25 -12.15 10.65
N VAL A 259 -21.26 -11.39 10.18
CA VAL A 259 -21.39 -9.94 10.00
C VAL A 259 -21.24 -9.57 8.53
N PHE A 260 -20.13 -9.94 7.88
CA PHE A 260 -19.85 -9.47 6.52
C PHE A 260 -20.86 -9.97 5.51
N VAL A 261 -21.27 -11.25 5.54
CA VAL A 261 -22.28 -11.77 4.61
C VAL A 261 -23.58 -10.94 4.64
N TYR A 262 -24.05 -10.54 5.83
CA TYR A 262 -25.25 -9.70 5.95
C TYR A 262 -25.02 -8.26 5.47
N MET A 263 -23.86 -7.68 5.79
CA MET A 263 -23.51 -6.34 5.34
C MET A 263 -23.35 -6.26 3.82
N ILE A 264 -22.67 -7.25 3.21
CA ILE A 264 -22.48 -7.38 1.76
C ILE A 264 -23.83 -7.55 1.08
N ALA A 265 -24.67 -8.48 1.55
CA ALA A 265 -26.01 -8.69 0.98
C ALA A 265 -26.88 -7.43 1.08
N GLY A 266 -26.80 -6.70 2.19
CA GLY A 266 -27.50 -5.42 2.36
C GLY A 266 -27.01 -4.34 1.38
N PHE A 267 -25.68 -4.23 1.20
CA PHE A 267 -25.05 -3.31 0.25
C PHE A 267 -25.45 -3.63 -1.20
N GLN A 268 -25.31 -4.89 -1.62
CA GLN A 268 -25.61 -5.34 -2.98
C GLN A 268 -27.11 -5.27 -3.32
N ARG A 269 -28.01 -5.55 -2.36
CA ARG A 269 -29.47 -5.49 -2.61
C ARG A 269 -30.05 -4.09 -2.62
N SER A 270 -29.48 -3.16 -1.86
CA SER A 270 -30.10 -1.84 -1.63
C SER A 270 -29.25 -0.66 -2.07
N LEU A 271 -28.00 -0.57 -1.61
CA LEU A 271 -27.16 0.60 -1.82
C LEU A 271 -26.61 0.64 -3.25
N LEU A 272 -26.05 -0.49 -3.72
CA LEU A 272 -25.45 -0.59 -5.04
C LEU A 272 -26.46 -0.29 -6.17
N PRO A 273 -27.67 -0.88 -6.21
CA PRO A 273 -28.64 -0.58 -7.27
C PRO A 273 -29.16 0.86 -7.18
N ARG A 274 -29.27 1.44 -5.97
CA ARG A 274 -29.66 2.85 -5.82
C ARG A 274 -28.61 3.79 -6.38
N LEU A 275 -27.33 3.51 -6.14
CA LEU A 275 -26.21 4.28 -6.72
C LEU A 275 -26.20 4.15 -8.24
N GLN A 276 -26.31 2.93 -8.78
CA GLN A 276 -26.37 2.67 -10.22
C GLN A 276 -27.56 3.39 -10.87
N ASN A 277 -28.76 3.28 -10.31
CA ASN A 277 -29.95 3.96 -10.82
C ASN A 277 -29.88 5.49 -10.70
N GLY A 278 -29.15 6.01 -9.71
CA GLY A 278 -28.87 7.43 -9.56
C GLY A 278 -27.92 7.91 -10.66
N TYR A 279 -26.82 7.19 -10.86
CA TYR A 279 -25.85 7.46 -11.92
C TYR A 279 -26.48 7.35 -13.31
N ALA A 280 -27.26 6.29 -13.58
CA ALA A 280 -27.97 6.10 -14.84
C ALA A 280 -28.90 7.28 -15.15
N ARG A 281 -29.64 7.76 -14.14
CA ARG A 281 -30.46 8.97 -14.28
C ARG A 281 -29.64 10.21 -14.58
N LEU A 282 -28.45 10.38 -13.99
CA LEU A 282 -27.57 11.51 -14.31
C LEU A 282 -27.02 11.44 -15.75
N VAL A 283 -26.67 10.25 -16.22
CA VAL A 283 -26.21 10.04 -17.60
C VAL A 283 -27.35 10.29 -18.59
N GLU A 284 -28.54 9.75 -18.32
CA GLU A 284 -29.75 9.99 -19.12
C GLU A 284 -30.10 11.49 -19.13
N LEU A 285 -29.92 12.17 -18.00
CA LEU A 285 -30.10 13.60 -17.86
C LEU A 285 -29.11 14.40 -18.73
N ALA A 286 -27.85 13.97 -18.76
CA ALA A 286 -26.78 14.61 -19.52
C ALA A 286 -26.88 14.35 -21.04
N VAL A 287 -27.25 13.13 -21.44
CA VAL A 287 -27.23 12.68 -22.84
C VAL A 287 -28.59 12.74 -23.51
N GLY A 288 -29.69 12.41 -22.81
CA GLY A 288 -31.03 12.28 -23.39
C GLY A 288 -31.86 13.57 -23.47
N GLY A 289 -31.31 14.72 -23.05
CA GLY A 289 -32.01 16.00 -23.06
C GLY A 289 -32.05 16.70 -24.42
N THR A 290 -32.76 17.83 -24.48
CA THR A 290 -32.71 18.76 -25.63
C THR A 290 -31.27 19.22 -25.89
N VAL A 291 -30.90 19.48 -27.15
CA VAL A 291 -29.56 19.96 -27.56
C VAL A 291 -29.09 21.17 -26.72
N TRP A 292 -30.00 22.08 -26.36
CA TRP A 292 -29.72 23.23 -25.48
C TRP A 292 -29.21 22.86 -24.09
N ARG A 293 -29.70 21.74 -23.54
CA ARG A 293 -29.25 21.23 -22.24
C ARG A 293 -27.84 20.66 -22.33
N GLN A 294 -27.55 19.89 -23.38
CA GLN A 294 -26.22 19.35 -23.63
C GLN A 294 -25.20 20.49 -23.81
N LEU A 295 -25.57 21.51 -24.60
CA LEU A 295 -24.76 22.72 -24.78
C LEU A 295 -24.57 23.50 -23.47
N ALA A 296 -25.61 23.59 -22.62
CA ALA A 296 -25.49 24.23 -21.31
C ALA A 296 -24.54 23.47 -20.38
N ILE A 297 -24.56 22.14 -20.40
CA ILE A 297 -23.63 21.30 -19.61
C ILE A 297 -22.19 21.48 -20.10
N VAL A 298 -21.96 21.40 -21.41
CA VAL A 298 -20.63 21.62 -22.00
C VAL A 298 -20.12 23.04 -21.74
N GLY A 299 -21.00 24.04 -21.90
CA GLY A 299 -20.70 25.43 -21.56
C GLY A 299 -20.37 25.60 -20.07
N GLY A 300 -21.13 24.96 -19.19
CA GLY A 300 -20.86 24.94 -17.75
C GLY A 300 -19.52 24.30 -17.40
N LEU A 301 -19.15 23.20 -18.07
CA LEU A 301 -17.83 22.56 -17.91
C LEU A 301 -16.69 23.49 -18.36
N LEU A 302 -16.85 24.19 -19.49
CA LEU A 302 -15.87 25.19 -19.94
C LEU A 302 -15.74 26.35 -18.96
N VAL A 303 -16.85 26.86 -18.43
CA VAL A 303 -16.85 27.91 -17.42
C VAL A 303 -16.15 27.44 -16.14
N LEU A 304 -16.48 26.24 -15.65
CA LEU A 304 -15.82 25.66 -14.47
C LEU A 304 -14.32 25.44 -14.69
N PHE A 305 -13.92 25.02 -15.90
CA PHE A 305 -12.51 24.88 -16.26
C PHE A 305 -11.77 26.22 -16.21
N VAL A 306 -12.34 27.27 -16.80
CA VAL A 306 -11.75 28.63 -16.75
C VAL A 306 -11.71 29.15 -15.30
N LEU A 307 -12.78 28.95 -14.54
CA LEU A 307 -12.87 29.39 -13.15
C LEU A 307 -11.85 28.67 -12.26
N SER A 308 -11.60 27.39 -12.52
CA SER A 308 -10.53 26.61 -11.91
C SER A 308 -9.15 27.24 -12.14
N ILE A 309 -8.83 27.60 -13.39
CA ILE A 309 -7.56 28.26 -13.73
C ILE A 309 -7.43 29.60 -13.00
N VAL A 310 -8.50 30.40 -12.99
CA VAL A 310 -8.54 31.70 -12.29
C VAL A 310 -8.34 31.52 -10.79
N ALA A 311 -8.98 30.51 -10.17
CA ALA A 311 -8.86 30.22 -8.75
C ALA A 311 -7.43 29.81 -8.36
N VAL A 312 -6.79 28.94 -9.14
CA VAL A 312 -5.38 28.54 -8.93
C VAL A 312 -4.44 29.73 -9.12
N GLY A 313 -4.72 30.59 -10.10
CA GLY A 313 -3.97 31.83 -10.33
C GLY A 313 -4.09 32.82 -9.18
N ALA A 314 -5.29 32.97 -8.61
CA ALA A 314 -5.57 33.86 -7.48
C ALA A 314 -4.93 33.39 -6.17
N ARG A 315 -4.78 32.07 -5.98
CA ARG A 315 -4.15 31.47 -4.81
C ARG A 315 -3.11 30.45 -5.21
N LYS A 316 -1.93 30.93 -5.66
CA LYS A 316 -0.80 30.06 -5.99
C LYS A 316 -0.39 29.24 -4.75
N PRO A 317 -0.42 27.90 -4.81
CA PRO A 317 0.11 27.08 -3.73
C PRO A 317 1.60 27.33 -3.58
N LYS A 318 2.11 27.31 -2.34
CA LYS A 318 3.55 27.32 -2.08
C LYS A 318 4.12 26.00 -2.59
N VAL A 319 5.12 26.07 -3.45
CA VAL A 319 5.78 24.89 -4.00
C VAL A 319 7.03 24.63 -3.16
N ASP A 320 6.88 23.79 -2.15
CA ASP A 320 8.02 23.24 -1.42
C ASP A 320 8.50 21.98 -2.16
N PHE A 321 9.80 21.92 -2.45
CA PHE A 321 10.38 20.85 -3.27
C PHE A 321 10.39 19.49 -2.54
N PHE A 322 10.61 19.53 -1.23
CA PHE A 322 10.36 18.44 -0.30
C PHE A 322 9.66 18.98 0.94
N PRO A 323 8.68 18.27 1.51
CA PRO A 323 8.17 18.62 2.82
C PRO A 323 9.31 18.47 3.83
N SER A 324 9.72 19.58 4.45
CA SER A 324 10.64 19.52 5.58
C SER A 324 9.90 18.95 6.78
N GLY A 325 10.26 17.73 7.19
CA GLY A 325 9.84 17.21 8.49
C GLY A 325 10.49 17.99 9.63
N ASP A 326 9.87 17.98 10.80
CA ASP A 326 10.50 18.58 11.99
C ASP A 326 11.80 17.82 12.30
N PRO A 327 12.97 18.50 12.24
CA PRO A 327 14.25 17.81 12.41
C PRO A 327 14.39 17.37 13.88
N LYS A 328 14.73 16.10 14.08
CA LYS A 328 15.01 15.53 15.42
C LYS A 328 16.34 16.01 16.02
N PHE A 329 17.14 16.74 15.26
CA PHE A 329 18.41 17.30 15.69
C PHE A 329 18.48 18.80 15.38
N ILE A 330 19.21 19.53 16.22
CA ILE A 330 19.48 20.96 16.04
C ILE A 330 20.98 21.15 15.92
N TYR A 331 21.43 21.72 14.80
CA TYR A 331 22.81 22.15 14.65
C TYR A 331 22.98 23.56 15.21
N THR A 332 23.89 23.71 16.17
CA THR A 332 24.30 25.03 16.67
C THR A 332 25.74 25.29 16.27
N TYR A 333 25.97 26.33 15.48
CA TYR A 333 27.30 26.68 14.99
C TYR A 333 27.90 27.84 15.79
N LEU A 334 29.11 27.65 16.31
CA LEU A 334 29.92 28.70 16.92
C LEU A 334 31.05 29.09 15.97
N ARG A 335 31.08 30.36 15.53
CA ARG A 335 32.15 30.87 14.65
C ARG A 335 32.91 31.98 15.35
N MET A 336 34.16 31.69 15.73
CA MET A 336 35.07 32.67 16.35
C MET A 336 35.93 33.38 15.29
N PRO A 337 36.42 34.60 15.56
CA PRO A 337 37.38 35.28 14.69
C PRO A 337 38.66 34.46 14.48
N VAL A 338 39.27 34.62 13.31
CA VAL A 338 40.55 33.96 12.97
C VAL A 338 41.62 34.40 13.97
N GLY A 339 42.39 33.45 14.51
CA GLY A 339 43.44 33.70 15.51
C GLY A 339 43.00 33.61 16.98
N THR A 340 41.73 33.28 17.24
CA THR A 340 41.23 33.05 18.62
C THR A 340 41.87 31.82 19.24
N ARG A 341 42.34 31.92 20.49
CA ARG A 341 42.91 30.78 21.22
C ARG A 341 41.83 29.75 21.58
N VAL A 342 42.23 28.47 21.67
CA VAL A 342 41.31 27.36 21.96
C VAL A 342 40.62 27.53 23.32
N GLU A 343 41.30 28.08 24.33
CA GLU A 343 40.70 28.27 25.66
C GLU A 343 39.54 29.28 25.64
N VAL A 344 39.67 30.32 24.80
CA VAL A 344 38.61 31.32 24.63
C VAL A 344 37.42 30.69 23.91
N THR A 345 37.67 29.90 22.87
CA THR A 345 36.61 29.16 22.18
C THR A 345 35.89 28.19 23.12
N ASP A 346 36.61 27.41 23.95
CA ASP A 346 36.01 26.50 24.94
C ASP A 346 35.11 27.25 25.94
N SER A 347 35.58 28.41 26.44
CA SER A 347 34.80 29.22 27.38
C SER A 347 33.45 29.67 26.79
N ILE A 348 33.44 30.06 25.51
CA ILE A 348 32.22 30.47 24.81
C ILE A 348 31.35 29.26 24.47
N THR A 349 31.96 28.13 24.08
CA THR A 349 31.24 26.86 23.84
C THR A 349 30.48 26.40 25.07
N ARG A 350 31.07 26.48 26.27
CA ARG A 350 30.37 26.13 27.52
C ARG A 350 29.18 27.04 27.81
N ILE A 351 29.26 28.33 27.46
CA ILE A 351 28.14 29.27 27.60
C ILE A 351 27.02 28.87 26.64
N LEU A 352 27.37 28.58 25.38
CA LEU A 352 26.43 28.11 24.37
C LEU A 352 25.74 26.80 24.79
N GLU A 353 26.52 25.82 25.23
CA GLU A 353 26.07 24.52 25.70
C GLU A 353 25.10 24.65 26.88
N ASN A 354 25.42 25.51 27.87
CA ASN A 354 24.50 25.78 28.97
C ASN A 354 23.19 26.45 28.52
N ARG A 355 23.23 27.31 27.49
CA ARG A 355 21.99 27.91 26.93
C ARG A 355 21.15 26.85 26.24
N VAL A 356 21.77 25.94 25.50
CA VAL A 356 21.10 24.82 24.83
C VAL A 356 20.48 23.88 25.88
N TYR A 357 21.23 23.42 26.86
CA TYR A 357 20.70 22.55 27.93
C TYR A 357 19.66 23.22 28.82
N LYS A 358 19.66 24.55 28.94
CA LYS A 358 18.60 25.27 29.67
C LYS A 358 17.24 25.15 28.96
N VAL A 359 17.24 25.00 27.64
CA VAL A 359 16.02 24.81 26.84
C VAL A 359 15.63 23.34 26.78
N ILE A 360 16.59 22.45 26.52
CA ILE A 360 16.34 21.02 26.29
C ILE A 360 16.15 20.23 27.60
N GLY A 361 16.81 20.66 28.69
CA GLY A 361 16.95 19.89 29.93
C GLY A 361 18.16 18.97 29.90
N ARG A 362 18.96 18.93 30.97
CA ARG A 362 20.20 18.10 31.05
C ARG A 362 19.94 16.59 31.07
N ASN A 363 18.75 16.16 31.48
CA ASN A 363 18.36 14.75 31.59
C ASN A 363 17.07 14.47 30.81
N ASN A 364 16.91 15.08 29.64
CA ASN A 364 15.73 14.81 28.82
C ASN A 364 15.86 13.41 28.22
N PRO A 365 14.93 12.46 28.46
CA PRO A 365 15.00 11.13 27.86
C PRO A 365 14.76 11.13 26.34
N ASP A 366 14.24 12.24 25.77
CA ASP A 366 13.95 12.39 24.34
C ASP A 366 15.13 12.95 23.53
N VAL A 367 16.26 13.32 24.17
CA VAL A 367 17.49 13.85 23.55
C VAL A 367 18.71 13.14 24.12
#